data_AF-A0A2V5R940-F1
#
_entry.id   AF-A0A2V5R940-F1
#
_cell.length_a   1.000
_cell.length_b   1.000
_cell.length_c   1.000
_cell.angle_alpha   90.00
_cell.angle_beta   90.00
_cell.angle_gamma   90.00
#
_symmetry.space_group_name_H-M   'P 1'
#
loop_
_entity.id
_entity.type
_entity.pdbx_description
1 polymer ?
#
loop_
_entity_poly.entity_id
_entity_poly.type
_entity_poly.pdbx_seq_one_letter_code
_entity_poly.pdbx_strand_id
1 'polypeptide(L)'
;MFRPLAVIFSLVSIAPVFSATQLTQLDTAHRVVISIRDQKLMLLENGGRVAIYPVSTSKYGVGDFRGRMTTPLGYLMVAKKIGDNAPVGAVFH
;
A
#
# COMPACT_ATOMS: atom_id res chain seq x y z
N MET A 1 61.51 6.81 3.59
CA MET A 1 60.77 6.43 2.38
C MET A 1 60.24 5.02 2.58
N PHE A 2 58.92 4.87 2.51
CA PHE A 2 58.08 3.65 2.41
C PHE A 2 58.43 2.41 3.26
N ARG A 3 57.58 2.15 4.26
CA ARG A 3 57.56 0.96 5.11
C ARG A 3 56.97 -0.24 4.32
N PRO A 4 57.63 -1.41 4.28
CA PRO A 4 57.04 -2.63 3.73
C PRO A 4 56.42 -3.52 4.83
N LEU A 5 55.68 -4.54 4.41
CA LEU A 5 54.97 -5.58 5.19
C LEU A 5 53.75 -5.05 5.97
N ALA A 6 52.49 -5.15 5.52
CA ALA A 6 51.79 -6.28 4.89
C ALA A 6 51.97 -7.60 5.64
N VAL A 7 51.38 -7.74 6.84
CA VAL A 7 50.55 -8.86 7.31
C VAL A 7 49.75 -8.38 8.55
N ILE A 8 48.53 -8.91 8.72
CA ILE A 8 47.70 -8.94 9.94
C ILE A 8 46.74 -7.75 10.12
N PHE A 9 45.54 -7.88 9.56
CA PHE A 9 44.30 -8.07 10.35
C PHE A 9 43.18 -8.41 9.38
N SER A 10 42.99 -9.71 9.13
CA SER A 10 41.75 -10.23 8.56
C SER A 10 40.64 -10.00 9.59
N LEU A 11 39.94 -8.87 9.49
CA LEU A 11 38.69 -8.66 10.21
C LEU A 11 37.56 -8.70 9.19
N VAL A 12 36.88 -9.85 9.24
CA VAL A 12 35.55 -10.13 8.75
C VAL A 12 34.70 -8.86 8.71
N SER A 13 34.41 -8.37 7.51
CA SER A 13 33.21 -7.56 7.27
C SER A 13 32.35 -8.29 6.26
N ILE A 14 31.89 -9.49 6.66
CA ILE A 14 30.59 -9.97 6.19
C ILE A 14 29.59 -9.10 6.95
N ALA A 15 29.35 -7.88 6.45
CA ALA A 15 28.13 -7.18 6.84
C ALA A 15 27.01 -8.18 6.53
N PRO A 16 26.12 -8.48 7.50
CA PRO A 16 25.03 -9.37 7.19
C PRO A 16 24.23 -8.64 6.12
N VAL A 17 24.17 -9.21 4.92
CA VAL A 17 23.16 -8.86 3.92
C VAL A 17 21.82 -9.41 4.45
N PHE A 18 21.44 -8.92 5.62
CA PHE A 18 20.17 -9.06 6.29
C PHE A 18 19.63 -7.63 6.43
N SER A 19 19.51 -6.91 5.33
CA SER A 19 18.39 -5.99 5.24
C SER A 19 17.19 -6.87 5.04
N ALA A 20 16.60 -7.20 6.19
CA ALA A 20 15.35 -7.89 6.37
C ALA A 20 14.41 -7.61 5.19
N THR A 21 13.82 -8.68 4.68
CA THR A 21 12.46 -8.64 4.15
C THR A 21 11.71 -7.55 4.90
N GLN A 22 11.47 -6.41 4.25
CA GLN A 22 10.61 -5.39 4.78
C GLN A 22 9.25 -6.07 4.86
N LEU A 23 8.95 -6.65 6.02
CA LEU A 23 7.65 -7.17 6.35
C LEU A 23 6.76 -5.98 6.08
N THR A 24 5.99 -6.04 4.98
CA THR A 24 5.03 -5.01 4.62
C THR A 24 4.15 -4.86 5.83
N GLN A 25 4.41 -3.82 6.63
CA GLN A 25 3.66 -3.54 7.84
C GLN A 25 2.25 -3.27 7.34
N LEU A 26 1.38 -4.25 7.56
CA LEU A 26 -0.02 -4.12 7.17
C LEU A 26 -0.55 -2.88 7.89
N ASP A 27 -1.03 -1.90 7.14
CA ASP A 27 -1.67 -0.74 7.72
C ASP A 27 -2.98 -1.21 8.35
N THR A 28 -2.94 -1.42 9.67
CA THR A 28 -4.09 -1.80 10.47
C THR A 28 -4.77 -0.58 11.10
N ALA A 29 -4.06 0.56 11.12
CA ALA A 29 -4.57 1.82 11.65
C ALA A 29 -5.66 2.38 10.74
N HIS A 30 -5.44 2.41 9.43
CA HIS A 30 -6.42 2.93 8.48
C HIS A 30 -7.26 1.81 7.88
N ARG A 31 -8.58 1.98 7.92
CA ARG A 31 -9.51 1.09 7.22
C ARG A 31 -10.54 1.89 6.46
N VAL A 32 -10.97 1.32 5.35
CA VAL A 32 -12.03 1.87 4.51
C VAL A 32 -13.15 0.83 4.45
N VAL A 33 -14.36 1.23 4.85
CA VAL A 33 -15.56 0.39 4.75
C VAL A 33 -16.48 1.00 3.71
N ILE A 34 -16.82 0.21 2.69
CA ILE A 34 -17.68 0.67 1.59
C ILE A 34 -19.02 -0.06 1.68
N SER A 35 -20.10 0.69 1.84
CA SER A 35 -21.46 0.17 1.67
C SER A 35 -21.91 0.43 0.24
N ILE A 36 -22.02 -0.66 -0.54
CA ILE A 36 -22.53 -0.60 -1.91
C ILE A 36 -24.01 -0.22 -1.92
N ARG A 37 -24.80 -0.73 -0.97
CA ARG A 37 -26.22 -0.40 -0.86
C ARG A 37 -26.44 1.08 -0.60
N ASP A 38 -25.66 1.65 0.31
CA ASP A 38 -25.86 3.03 0.76
C ASP A 38 -25.06 4.05 -0.05
N GLN A 39 -24.20 3.60 -0.98
CA GLN A 39 -23.30 4.45 -1.77
C GLN A 39 -22.46 5.37 -0.88
N LYS A 40 -21.88 4.78 0.17
CA LYS A 40 -21.09 5.50 1.18
C LYS A 40 -19.78 4.77 1.47
N LEU A 41 -18.74 5.57 1.67
CA LEU A 41 -17.44 5.14 2.16
C LEU A 41 -17.22 5.72 3.56
N MET A 42 -16.89 4.86 4.52
CA MET A 42 -16.48 5.26 5.86
C MET A 42 -14.96 5.09 5.99
N LEU A 43 -14.29 6.17 6.40
CA LEU A 43 -12.88 6.14 6.78
C LEU A 43 -12.77 5.91 8.29
N LEU A 44 -12.02 4.88 8.66
CA LEU A 44 -11.68 4.55 10.03
C LEU A 44 -10.18 4.76 10.25
N GLU A 45 -9.82 5.32 11.40
CA GLU A 45 -8.45 5.43 11.89
C GLU A 45 -8.40 4.90 13.32
N ASN A 46 -7.53 3.92 13.59
CA ASN A 46 -7.42 3.22 14.87
C ASN A 46 -8.77 2.69 15.40
N GLY A 47 -9.65 2.27 14.49
CA GLY A 47 -11.01 1.80 14.80
C GLY A 47 -12.05 2.91 15.01
N GLY A 48 -11.66 4.18 15.12
CA GLY A 48 -12.55 5.33 15.23
C GLY A 48 -13.00 5.84 13.87
N ARG A 49 -14.25 6.29 13.77
CA ARG A 49 -14.78 6.91 12.54
C ARG A 49 -14.23 8.33 12.37
N VAL A 50 -13.52 8.56 11.27
CA VAL A 50 -12.96 9.87 10.89
C VAL A 50 -13.93 10.64 10.01
N ALA A 51 -14.45 10.01 8.96
CA ALA A 51 -15.30 10.66 7.97
C ALA A 51 -16.20 9.68 7.22
N ILE A 52 -17.26 10.22 6.60
CA ILE A 52 -18.11 9.51 5.65
C ILE A 52 -18.18 10.33 4.36
N TYR A 53 -17.94 9.68 3.22
CA TYR A 53 -18.01 10.30 1.90
C TYR A 53 -19.08 9.63 1.05
N PRO A 54 -19.83 10.38 0.22
CA PRO A 54 -20.61 9.78 -0.85
C PRO A 54 -19.66 9.17 -1.88
N VAL A 55 -20.02 8.01 -2.42
CA VAL A 55 -19.26 7.34 -3.48
C VAL A 55 -20.19 6.81 -4.56
N SER A 56 -19.64 6.49 -5.72
CA SER A 56 -20.32 5.72 -6.75
C SER A 56 -19.57 4.40 -6.97
N THR A 57 -20.24 3.27 -6.79
CA THR A 57 -19.70 1.95 -7.18
C THR A 57 -20.09 1.59 -8.61
N SER A 58 -19.56 0.49 -9.15
CA SER A 58 -19.92 0.07 -10.50
C SER A 58 -21.43 -0.11 -10.68
N LYS A 59 -21.97 0.42 -11.79
CA LYS A 59 -23.36 0.20 -12.20
C LYS A 59 -23.69 -1.26 -12.52
N TYR A 60 -22.67 -2.10 -12.76
CA TYR A 60 -22.84 -3.52 -13.08
C TYR A 60 -23.05 -4.40 -11.83
N GLY A 61 -23.03 -3.79 -10.64
CA GLY A 61 -23.28 -4.47 -9.38
C GLY A 61 -22.04 -5.12 -8.78
N VAL A 62 -22.25 -6.24 -8.09
CA VAL A 62 -21.22 -6.95 -7.32
C VAL A 62 -20.65 -8.13 -8.09
N GLY A 63 -19.36 -8.41 -7.91
CA GLY A 63 -18.68 -9.55 -8.51
C GLY A 63 -17.19 -9.30 -8.76
N ASP A 64 -16.43 -10.37 -8.93
CA ASP A 64 -14.97 -10.38 -9.07
C ASP A 64 -14.48 -11.11 -10.33
N PHE A 65 -15.40 -11.59 -11.17
CA PHE A 65 -15.05 -12.20 -12.45
C PHE A 65 -14.41 -11.19 -13.42
N ARG A 66 -13.34 -11.63 -14.08
CA ARG A 66 -12.63 -10.85 -15.08
C ARG A 66 -13.58 -10.36 -16.19
N GLY A 67 -13.48 -9.08 -16.53
CA GLY A 67 -14.25 -8.46 -17.61
C GLY A 67 -15.71 -8.11 -17.26
N ARG A 68 -16.18 -8.38 -16.04
CA ARG A 68 -17.54 -7.99 -15.61
C ARG A 68 -17.69 -6.52 -15.23
N MET A 69 -16.58 -5.82 -15.00
CA MET A 69 -16.57 -4.42 -14.54
C MET A 69 -17.38 -4.20 -13.26
N THR A 70 -17.57 -5.25 -12.44
CA THR A 70 -18.32 -5.22 -11.18
C THR A 70 -17.42 -4.78 -10.01
N THR A 71 -18.04 -4.43 -8.89
CA THR A 71 -17.32 -4.13 -7.65
C THR A 71 -17.13 -5.43 -6.85
N PRO A 72 -15.89 -5.88 -6.58
CA PRO A 72 -15.67 -7.09 -5.79
C PRO A 72 -16.07 -6.87 -4.32
N LEU A 73 -16.51 -7.94 -3.67
CA LEU A 73 -16.76 -7.97 -2.22
C LEU A 73 -15.56 -8.58 -1.49
N GLY A 74 -15.45 -8.31 -0.19
CA GLY A 74 -14.46 -8.92 0.69
C GLY A 74 -13.47 -7.93 1.29
N TYR A 75 -12.37 -8.47 1.83
CA TYR A 75 -11.28 -7.68 2.38
C TYR A 75 -10.21 -7.46 1.31
N LEU A 76 -10.07 -6.21 0.89
CA LEU A 76 -9.08 -5.80 -0.10
C LEU A 76 -8.03 -4.90 0.55
N MET A 77 -6.87 -4.79 -0.10
CA MET A 77 -5.79 -3.90 0.32
C MET A 77 -5.44 -2.91 -0.79
N VAL A 78 -5.04 -1.71 -0.40
CA VAL A 78 -4.48 -0.73 -1.34
C VAL A 78 -3.06 -1.18 -1.71
N ALA A 79 -2.91 -1.74 -2.91
CA ALA A 79 -1.60 -2.19 -3.38
C ALA A 79 -0.68 -1.04 -3.85
N LYS A 80 -1.27 0.03 -4.41
CA LYS A 80 -0.54 1.20 -4.92
C LYS A 80 -1.43 2.43 -4.91
N LYS A 81 -0.86 3.60 -4.60
CA LYS A 81 -1.46 4.92 -4.83
C LYS A 81 -0.72 5.58 -6.00
N ILE A 82 -1.46 6.20 -6.92
CA ILE A 82 -0.92 6.83 -8.13
C ILE A 82 -1.39 8.28 -8.14
N GLY A 83 -0.49 9.21 -8.48
CA GLY A 83 -0.80 10.64 -8.58
C GLY A 83 -0.27 11.50 -7.44
N ASP A 84 0.68 10.99 -6.65
CA ASP A 84 1.39 11.83 -5.68
C ASP A 84 2.08 13.02 -6.38
N ASN A 85 1.95 14.22 -5.80
CA ASN A 85 2.40 15.50 -6.36
C ASN A 85 1.89 15.85 -7.78
N ALA A 86 0.89 15.12 -8.31
CA ALA A 86 0.31 15.46 -9.60
C ALA A 86 -0.60 16.69 -9.48
N PRO A 87 -0.69 17.54 -10.51
CA PRO A 87 -1.62 18.67 -10.50
C PRO A 87 -3.07 18.18 -10.47
N VAL A 88 -3.95 19.00 -9.89
CA VAL A 88 -5.39 18.72 -9.88
C VAL A 88 -5.88 18.58 -11.32
N GLY A 89 -6.57 17.47 -11.61
CA GLY A 89 -7.08 17.15 -12.95
C GLY A 89 -6.12 16.36 -13.85
N ALA A 90 -4.95 15.93 -13.35
CA ALA A 90 -4.05 15.06 -14.11
C ALA A 90 -4.70 13.73 -14.53
N VAL A 91 -4.39 13.27 -15.73
CA VAL A 91 -4.85 11.99 -16.31
C VAL A 91 -3.65 11.05 -16.45
N PHE A 92 -3.82 9.78 -16.07
CA PHE A 92 -2.82 8.72 -16.19
C PHE A 92 -3.32 7.69 -17.21
N HIS A 93 -2.43 7.23 -18.11
CA HIS A 93 -2.73 6.26 -19.17
C HIS A 93 -1.96 4.95 -18.96
#